data_AF-A0A3D2LEK4-F1
#
_entry.id   AF-A0A3D2LEK4-F1
#
_cell.length_a   1.000
_cell.length_b   1.000
_cell.length_c   1.000
_cell.angle_alpha   90.00
_cell.angle_beta   90.00
_cell.angle_gamma   90.00
#
_symmetry.space_group_name_H-M   'P 1'
#
loop_
_entity.id
_entity.type
_entity.pdbx_description
1 polymer ?
#
loop_
_entity_poly.entity_id
_entity_poly.type
_entity_poly.pdbx_seq_one_letter_code
_entity_poly.pdbx_strand_id
1 'polypeptide(L)'
;MNGELAKLVLAVQFLTRLPLRTDKMFTPERMAQAPRYFPLVGILVGLVSAGVFWIAALVLPDFMAALLAVSAGLLLTGAFHEDGLADTFDGIGGGHTPVRALEIMKDSRLGTYGAAALFLALAIKVGALSAIPPIWVCAALPVAHCVSRFSAVCVIAT
;
A
#
# COMPACT_ATOMS: atom_id res chain seq x y z
N MET A 1 10.83 25.79 6.04
CA MET A 1 10.07 24.93 5.12
C MET A 1 8.61 24.96 5.54
N ASN A 2 7.67 25.09 4.59
CA ASN A 2 6.24 25.19 4.92
C ASN A 2 5.79 23.98 5.77
N GLY A 3 5.05 24.22 6.85
CA GLY A 3 4.63 23.18 7.78
C GLY A 3 3.82 22.06 7.10
N GLU A 4 3.07 22.38 6.05
CA GLU A 4 2.33 21.41 5.25
C GLU A 4 3.23 20.54 4.36
N LEU A 5 4.26 21.12 3.75
CA LEU A 5 5.24 20.35 2.97
C LEU A 5 5.97 19.33 3.85
N ALA A 6 6.32 19.72 5.09
CA ALA A 6 6.94 18.79 6.04
C ALA A 6 6.04 17.58 6.32
N LYS A 7 4.73 17.79 6.54
CA LYS A 7 3.76 16.72 6.81
C LYS A 7 3.58 15.80 5.60
N LEU A 8 3.53 16.35 4.39
CA LEU A 8 3.48 15.55 3.16
C LEU A 8 4.74 14.70 2.99
N VAL A 9 5.92 15.27 3.18
CA VAL A 9 7.19 14.53 3.07
C VAL A 9 7.28 13.43 4.12
N LEU A 10 6.84 13.68 5.35
CA LEU A 10 6.74 12.66 6.40
C LEU A 10 5.75 11.55 6.01
N ALA A 11 4.60 11.88 5.43
CA ALA A 11 3.66 10.88 4.92
C ALA A 11 4.25 10.02 3.79
N VAL A 12 4.99 10.63 2.86
CA VAL A 12 5.69 9.90 1.79
C VAL A 12 6.75 8.98 2.38
N GLN A 13 7.56 9.45 3.32
CA GLN A 13 8.57 8.64 3.99
C GLN A 13 7.95 7.47 4.77
N PHE A 14 6.80 7.68 5.42
CA PHE A 14 6.13 6.64 6.20
C PHE A 14 5.53 5.53 5.32
N LEU A 15 4.92 5.89 4.19
CA LEU A 15 4.19 4.95 3.33
C LEU A 15 5.02 4.39 2.16
N THR A 16 6.23 4.89 1.94
CA THR A 16 7.10 4.49 0.82
C THR A 16 8.54 4.28 1.26
N ARG A 17 9.31 3.51 0.48
CA ARG A 17 10.75 3.30 0.67
C ARG A 17 11.61 4.38 -0.01
N LEU A 18 11.03 5.52 -0.39
CA LEU A 18 11.79 6.61 -1.00
C LEU A 18 12.78 7.19 0.04
N PRO A 19 14.08 7.30 -0.29
CA PRO A 19 15.10 7.75 0.65
C PRO A 19 15.04 9.27 0.83
N LEU A 20 14.05 9.75 1.60
CA LEU A 20 13.85 11.17 1.92
C LEU A 20 14.58 11.53 3.21
N ARG A 21 15.33 12.63 3.18
CA ARG A 21 15.96 13.21 4.39
C ARG A 21 14.93 14.07 5.13
N THR A 22 14.45 13.60 6.29
CA THR A 22 13.35 14.23 7.04
C THR A 22 13.74 14.69 8.44
N ASP A 23 15.02 14.59 8.81
CA ASP A 23 15.54 14.83 10.16
C ASP A 23 15.14 16.22 10.72
N LYS A 24 15.16 17.25 9.86
CA LYS A 24 14.76 18.63 10.22
C LYS A 24 13.24 18.89 10.13
N MET A 25 12.50 17.93 9.60
CA MET A 25 11.06 18.01 9.32
C MET A 25 10.23 17.29 10.38
N PHE A 26 10.78 16.22 10.96
CA PHE A 26 10.14 15.38 11.96
C PHE A 26 9.91 16.13 13.27
N THR A 27 8.65 16.18 13.69
CA THR A 27 8.25 16.39 15.09
C THR A 27 7.04 15.48 15.36
N PRO A 28 6.80 15.04 16.61
CA PRO A 28 5.65 14.22 16.94
C PRO A 28 4.32 14.83 16.47
N GLU A 29 4.16 16.14 16.59
CA GLU A 29 2.95 16.87 16.21
C GLU A 29 2.74 16.87 14.69
N ARG A 30 3.83 17.01 13.92
CA ARG A 30 3.76 16.94 12.45
C ARG A 30 3.48 15.52 11.97
N MET A 31 4.07 14.53 12.62
CA MET A 31 3.84 13.12 12.31
C MET A 31 2.38 12.72 12.59
N ALA A 32 1.84 13.13 13.73
CA ALA A 32 0.43 12.89 14.07
C ALA A 32 -0.55 13.55 13.06
N GLN A 33 -0.11 14.60 12.37
CA GLN A 33 -0.90 15.29 11.36
C GLN A 33 -0.61 14.83 9.92
N ALA A 34 0.37 13.94 9.71
CA ALA A 34 0.73 13.40 8.40
C ALA A 34 -0.36 12.51 7.76
N PRO A 35 -1.19 11.74 8.52
CA PRO A 35 -2.23 10.88 7.94
C PRO A 35 -3.16 11.58 6.95
N ARG A 36 -3.47 12.87 7.13
CA ARG A 36 -4.30 13.63 6.18
C ARG A 36 -3.77 13.62 4.73
N TYR A 37 -2.46 13.38 4.56
CA TYR A 37 -1.78 13.33 3.28
C TYR A 37 -1.65 11.92 2.71
N PHE A 38 -2.04 10.89 3.47
CA PHE A 38 -1.99 9.49 3.00
C PHE A 38 -2.74 9.29 1.67
N PRO A 39 -3.94 9.86 1.41
CA PRO A 39 -4.60 9.72 0.12
C PRO A 39 -3.77 10.27 -1.04
N LEU A 40 -3.08 11.41 -0.83
CA LEU A 40 -2.19 12.00 -1.83
C LEU A 40 -0.97 11.12 -2.11
N VAL A 41 -0.41 10.48 -1.07
CA VAL A 41 0.65 9.48 -1.24
C VAL A 41 0.11 8.24 -1.98
N GLY A 42 -1.15 7.87 -1.74
CA GLY A 42 -1.85 6.85 -2.52
C GLY A 42 -1.89 7.19 -4.01
N ILE A 43 -2.30 8.41 -4.36
CA ILE A 43 -2.28 8.88 -5.76
C ILE A 43 -0.86 8.77 -6.35
N LEU A 44 0.17 9.21 -5.62
CA LEU A 44 1.57 9.10 -6.06
C LEU A 44 1.96 7.65 -6.37
N VAL A 45 1.69 6.71 -5.45
CA VAL A 45 2.00 5.29 -5.64
C VAL A 45 1.22 4.74 -6.84
N GLY A 46 -0.07 5.06 -6.95
CA GLY A 46 -0.91 4.60 -8.06
C GLY A 46 -0.49 5.17 -9.41
N LEU A 47 0.03 6.40 -9.48
CA LEU A 47 0.60 6.98 -10.70
C LEU A 47 1.89 6.26 -11.12
N VAL A 48 2.75 5.89 -10.17
CA VAL A 48 3.94 5.08 -10.47
C VAL A 48 3.53 3.71 -11.00
N SER A 49 2.60 3.03 -10.33
CA SER A 49 2.08 1.74 -10.80
C SER A 49 1.43 1.84 -12.18
N ALA A 50 0.64 2.90 -12.43
CA ALA A 50 0.01 3.16 -13.72
C ALA A 50 1.03 3.43 -14.83
N GLY A 51 2.09 4.19 -14.53
CA GLY A 51 3.19 4.41 -15.47
C GLY A 51 3.91 3.12 -15.84
N VAL A 52 4.17 2.24 -14.86
CA VAL A 52 4.74 0.91 -15.11
C VAL A 52 3.80 0.06 -15.95
N PHE A 53 2.51 0.02 -15.63
CA PHE A 53 1.51 -0.68 -16.42
C PHE A 53 1.51 -0.19 -17.87
N TRP A 54 1.39 1.13 -18.07
CA TRP A 54 1.30 1.76 -19.38
C TRP A 54 2.51 1.41 -20.25
N ILE A 55 3.73 1.56 -19.70
CA ILE A 55 4.97 1.24 -20.44
C ILE A 55 5.05 -0.26 -20.75
N ALA A 56 4.72 -1.13 -19.79
CA ALA A 56 4.76 -2.57 -19.98
C ALA A 56 3.74 -3.06 -21.01
N ALA A 57 2.53 -2.51 -21.01
CA ALA A 57 1.45 -2.87 -21.93
C ALA A 57 1.75 -2.51 -23.40
N LEU A 58 2.75 -1.66 -23.67
CA LEU A 58 3.21 -1.39 -25.04
C LEU A 58 3.86 -2.61 -25.70
N VAL A 59 4.40 -3.55 -24.91
CA VAL A 59 5.21 -4.68 -25.41
C VAL A 59 4.88 -6.02 -24.78
N LEU A 60 4.11 -6.06 -23.69
CA LEU A 60 3.71 -7.26 -22.97
C LEU A 60 2.18 -7.43 -22.95
N PRO A 61 1.67 -8.66 -22.78
CA PRO A 61 0.25 -8.89 -22.51
C PRO A 61 -0.21 -8.23 -21.20
N ASP A 62 -1.48 -7.82 -21.16
CA ASP A 62 -2.09 -7.08 -20.03
C ASP A 62 -1.87 -7.75 -18.67
N PHE A 63 -1.92 -9.09 -18.61
CA PHE A 63 -1.66 -9.83 -17.38
C PHE A 63 -0.23 -9.63 -16.86
N MET A 64 0.77 -9.64 -17.73
CA MET A 64 2.17 -9.37 -17.36
C MET A 64 2.38 -7.90 -16.99
N ALA A 65 1.75 -6.97 -17.71
CA ALA A 65 1.79 -5.55 -17.38
C ALA A 65 1.16 -5.26 -16.01
N ALA A 66 0.01 -5.90 -15.69
CA ALA A 66 -0.65 -5.80 -14.40
C ALA A 66 0.21 -6.36 -13.26
N LEU A 67 0.87 -7.50 -13.50
CA LEU A 67 1.80 -8.08 -12.53
C LEU A 67 2.97 -7.13 -12.22
N LEU A 68 3.60 -6.55 -13.25
CA LEU A 68 4.67 -5.56 -13.07
C LEU A 68 4.20 -4.29 -12.35
N ALA A 69 2.99 -3.81 -12.65
CA ALA A 69 2.41 -2.65 -12.00
C ALA A 69 2.16 -2.89 -10.49
N VAL A 70 1.62 -4.06 -10.14
CA VAL A 70 1.44 -4.47 -8.74
C VAL A 70 2.81 -4.62 -8.04
N SER A 71 3.78 -5.26 -8.69
CA SER A 71 5.15 -5.38 -8.16
C SER A 71 5.82 -4.03 -7.91
N ALA A 72 5.65 -3.07 -8.82
CA ALA A 72 6.18 -1.72 -8.63
C ALA A 72 5.58 -1.04 -7.39
N GLY A 73 4.26 -1.18 -7.20
CA GLY A 73 3.59 -0.71 -5.98
C GLY A 73 4.16 -1.34 -4.71
N LEU A 74 4.34 -2.67 -4.70
CA LEU A 74 4.93 -3.41 -3.56
C LEU A 74 6.35 -2.95 -3.23
N LEU A 75 7.21 -2.79 -4.26
CA LEU A 75 8.58 -2.33 -4.07
C LEU A 75 8.64 -0.90 -3.54
N LEU A 76 7.79 -0.02 -4.09
CA LEU A 76 7.72 1.38 -3.68
C LEU A 76 7.23 1.53 -2.23
N THR A 77 6.25 0.73 -1.80
CA THR A 77 5.71 0.79 -0.43
C THR A 77 6.47 -0.09 0.56
N GLY A 78 7.30 -1.01 0.08
CA GLY A 78 7.92 -2.04 0.93
C GLY A 78 6.92 -3.06 1.44
N ALA A 79 5.86 -3.34 0.67
CA ALA A 79 4.78 -4.26 1.04
C ALA A 79 4.07 -3.87 2.36
N PHE A 80 4.10 -2.61 2.77
CA PHE A 80 3.60 -2.17 4.07
C PHE A 80 2.11 -2.52 4.34
N HIS A 81 1.26 -2.48 3.31
CA HIS A 81 -0.16 -2.84 3.47
C HIS A 81 -0.36 -4.35 3.43
N GLU A 82 0.43 -5.03 2.61
CA GLU A 82 0.42 -6.47 2.46
C GLU A 82 0.92 -7.16 3.74
N ASP A 83 1.93 -6.61 4.41
CA ASP A 83 2.41 -7.05 5.72
C ASP A 83 1.29 -7.01 6.77
N GLY A 84 0.65 -5.84 6.93
CA GLY A 84 -0.49 -5.70 7.84
C GLY A 84 -1.69 -6.61 7.49
N LEU A 85 -1.90 -6.93 6.20
CA LEU A 85 -2.89 -7.92 5.79
C LEU A 85 -2.49 -9.33 6.26
N ALA A 86 -1.24 -9.73 6.03
CA ALA A 86 -0.73 -11.04 6.45
C ALA A 86 -0.81 -11.19 7.98
N ASP A 87 -0.31 -10.21 8.73
CA ASP A 87 -0.36 -10.19 10.19
C ASP A 87 -1.80 -10.30 10.71
N THR A 88 -2.73 -9.58 10.06
CA THR A 88 -4.14 -9.63 10.44
C THR A 88 -4.72 -11.02 10.27
N PHE A 89 -4.52 -11.65 9.11
CA PHE A 89 -5.08 -12.96 8.83
C PHE A 89 -4.41 -14.07 9.65
N ASP A 90 -3.11 -13.99 9.91
CA ASP A 90 -2.42 -14.91 10.82
C ASP A 90 -2.87 -14.73 12.27
N GLY A 91 -3.02 -13.50 12.73
CA GLY A 91 -3.51 -13.18 14.06
C GLY A 91 -4.91 -13.72 14.32
N ILE A 92 -5.87 -13.43 13.44
CA ILE A 92 -7.27 -13.89 13.61
C ILE A 92 -7.45 -15.38 13.32
N GLY A 93 -6.67 -15.94 12.39
CA GLY A 93 -6.79 -17.35 11.99
C GLY A 93 -6.09 -18.30 12.96
N GLY A 94 -4.94 -17.89 13.52
CA GLY A 94 -4.15 -18.69 14.46
C GLY A 94 -4.36 -18.35 15.94
N GLY A 95 -4.95 -17.19 16.25
CA GLY A 95 -5.17 -16.71 17.61
C GLY A 95 -6.62 -16.85 18.07
N HIS A 96 -6.92 -17.87 18.89
CA HIS A 96 -8.26 -18.07 19.45
C HIS A 96 -8.62 -17.11 20.60
N THR A 97 -7.69 -16.26 21.04
CA THR A 97 -7.93 -15.18 22.01
C THR A 97 -7.31 -13.88 21.51
N PRO A 98 -7.82 -12.70 21.93
CA PRO A 98 -7.25 -11.41 21.52
C PRO A 98 -5.76 -11.28 21.87
N VAL A 99 -5.35 -11.76 23.04
CA VAL A 99 -3.94 -11.75 23.47
C VAL A 99 -3.08 -12.57 22.52
N ARG A 100 -3.53 -13.79 22.19
CA ARG A 100 -2.78 -14.67 21.28
C ARG A 100 -2.73 -14.14 19.85
N ALA A 101 -3.82 -13.55 19.36
CA ALA A 101 -3.85 -12.92 18.04
C ALA A 101 -2.83 -11.78 17.93
N LEU A 102 -2.75 -10.92 18.96
CA LEU A 102 -1.77 -9.82 19.02
C LEU A 102 -0.32 -10.31 19.18
N GLU A 103 -0.10 -11.45 19.84
CA GLU A 103 1.23 -12.08 19.87
C GLU A 103 1.64 -12.57 18.49
N ILE A 104 0.71 -13.20 17.75
CA ILE A 104 0.98 -13.70 16.39
C ILE A 104 1.26 -12.55 15.42
N MET A 105 0.48 -11.47 15.47
CA MET A 105 0.71 -10.26 14.65
C MET A 105 2.08 -9.59 14.86
N LYS A 106 2.74 -9.86 16.00
CA LYS A 106 4.09 -9.32 16.29
C LYS A 106 5.21 -10.28 15.90
N ASP A 107 4.86 -11.52 15.53
CA ASP A 107 5.79 -12.51 15.06
C ASP A 107 6.07 -12.27 13.58
N SER A 108 7.34 -12.08 13.21
CA SER A 108 7.75 -11.83 11.83
C SER A 108 7.57 -13.03 10.88
N ARG A 109 7.19 -14.21 11.39
CA ARG A 109 7.02 -15.42 10.58
C ARG A 109 5.66 -15.40 9.87
N LEU A 110 5.69 -15.61 8.57
CA LEU A 110 4.48 -15.78 7.77
C LEU A 110 3.81 -17.12 8.07
N GLY A 111 2.55 -17.07 8.51
CA GLY A 111 1.70 -18.24 8.71
C GLY A 111 0.86 -18.60 7.47
N THR A 112 0.09 -19.68 7.58
CA THR A 112 -0.71 -20.21 6.46
C THR A 112 -1.88 -19.29 6.11
N TYR A 113 -2.49 -18.61 7.09
CA TYR A 113 -3.61 -17.72 6.86
C TYR A 113 -3.14 -16.42 6.19
N GLY A 114 -2.03 -15.84 6.66
CA GLY A 114 -1.40 -14.68 6.06
C GLY A 114 -0.94 -14.97 4.63
N ALA A 115 -0.28 -16.12 4.41
CA ALA A 115 0.12 -16.54 3.07
C ALA A 115 -1.07 -16.71 2.11
N ALA A 116 -2.16 -17.35 2.55
CA ALA A 116 -3.37 -17.50 1.76
C ALA A 116 -4.03 -16.14 1.44
N ALA A 117 -4.10 -15.24 2.43
CA ALA A 117 -4.65 -13.90 2.25
C ALA A 117 -3.84 -13.08 1.26
N LEU A 118 -2.50 -13.10 1.37
CA LEU A 118 -1.61 -12.44 0.41
C LEU A 118 -1.78 -12.97 -1.00
N PHE A 119 -1.78 -14.30 -1.16
CA PHE A 119 -1.97 -14.94 -2.46
C PHE A 119 -3.29 -14.51 -3.11
N LEU A 120 -4.40 -14.63 -2.37
CA LEU A 120 -5.72 -14.26 -2.89
C LEU A 120 -5.80 -12.76 -3.20
N ALA A 121 -5.30 -11.89 -2.31
CA ALA A 121 -5.35 -10.44 -2.52
C ALA A 121 -4.54 -10.01 -3.75
N LEU A 122 -3.33 -10.54 -3.94
CA LEU A 122 -2.50 -10.23 -5.10
C LEU A 122 -3.06 -10.82 -6.39
N ALA A 123 -3.56 -12.07 -6.35
CA ALA A 123 -4.21 -12.70 -7.50
C ALA A 123 -5.46 -11.93 -7.95
N ILE A 124 -6.29 -11.47 -7.00
CA ILE A 124 -7.47 -10.64 -7.29
C ILE A 124 -7.05 -9.30 -7.90
N LYS A 125 -6.04 -8.62 -7.34
CA LYS A 125 -5.54 -7.35 -7.90
C LYS A 125 -5.10 -7.52 -9.35
N VAL A 126 -4.22 -8.49 -9.62
CA VAL A 126 -3.71 -8.72 -10.99
C VAL A 126 -4.83 -9.16 -11.92
N GLY A 127 -5.67 -10.10 -11.49
CA GLY A 127 -6.83 -10.58 -12.26
C GLY A 127 -7.78 -9.45 -12.64
N ALA A 128 -8.17 -8.61 -11.67
CA ALA A 128 -9.06 -7.48 -11.90
C ALA A 128 -8.47 -6.44 -12.87
N LEU A 129 -7.18 -6.10 -12.73
CA LEU A 129 -6.51 -5.18 -13.65
C LEU A 129 -6.39 -5.76 -15.06
N SER A 130 -6.12 -7.06 -15.19
CA SER A 130 -6.04 -7.74 -16.49
C SER A 130 -7.39 -7.94 -17.18
N ALA A 131 -8.50 -7.80 -16.45
CA ALA A 131 -9.85 -8.04 -16.94
C ALA A 131 -10.55 -6.77 -17.46
N ILE A 132 -9.91 -5.60 -17.34
CA ILE A 132 -10.47 -4.32 -17.79
C ILE A 132 -9.59 -3.70 -18.89
N PRO A 133 -10.14 -2.84 -19.77
CA PRO A 133 -9.34 -2.23 -20.83
C PRO A 133 -8.14 -1.43 -20.28
N PRO A 134 -6.97 -1.45 -20.95
CA PRO A 134 -5.74 -0.80 -20.47
C PRO A 134 -5.89 0.68 -20.08
N ILE A 135 -6.73 1.43 -20.78
CA ILE A 135 -6.99 2.84 -20.46
C ILE A 135 -7.65 3.01 -19.08
N TRP A 136 -8.53 2.08 -18.69
CA TRP A 136 -9.18 2.10 -17.39
C TRP A 136 -8.24 1.67 -16.26
N VAL A 137 -7.27 0.80 -16.53
CA VAL A 137 -6.22 0.43 -15.56
C VAL A 137 -5.43 1.67 -15.11
N CYS A 138 -5.06 2.53 -16.08
CA CYS A 138 -4.29 3.74 -15.82
C CYS A 138 -5.03 4.73 -14.90
N ALA A 139 -6.37 4.79 -14.98
CA ALA A 139 -7.20 5.61 -14.10
C ALA A 139 -7.52 4.90 -12.77
N ALA A 140 -7.74 3.58 -12.81
CA ALA A 140 -8.11 2.77 -11.64
C ALA A 140 -7.00 2.72 -10.60
N LEU A 141 -5.72 2.63 -11.02
CA LEU A 141 -4.59 2.51 -10.09
C LEU A 141 -4.44 3.73 -9.16
N PRO A 142 -4.38 5.00 -9.63
CA PRO A 142 -4.37 6.17 -8.75
C PRO A 142 -5.58 6.24 -7.80
N VAL A 143 -6.78 5.94 -8.30
CA VAL A 143 -8.01 5.98 -7.51
C VAL A 143 -8.01 4.89 -6.43
N ALA A 144 -7.70 3.65 -6.79
CA ALA A 144 -7.67 2.53 -5.87
C ALA A 144 -6.65 2.74 -4.75
N HIS A 145 -5.44 3.22 -5.09
CA HIS A 145 -4.44 3.54 -4.09
C HIS A 145 -4.87 4.73 -3.20
N CYS A 146 -5.48 5.77 -3.77
CA CYS A 146 -6.03 6.90 -3.00
C CYS A 146 -7.06 6.43 -1.97
N VAL A 147 -8.07 5.67 -2.41
CA VAL A 147 -9.14 5.13 -1.55
C VAL A 147 -8.57 4.21 -0.48
N SER A 148 -7.62 3.35 -0.83
CA SER A 148 -6.94 2.45 0.11
C SER A 148 -6.21 3.21 1.24
N ARG A 149 -5.66 4.39 0.97
CA ARG A 149 -4.96 5.18 2.00
C ARG A 149 -5.94 6.07 2.76
N PHE A 150 -7.02 6.50 2.11
CA PHE A 150 -8.10 7.23 2.75
C PHE A 150 -8.83 6.37 3.79
N SER A 151 -9.02 5.07 3.55
CA SER A 151 -9.65 4.18 4.53
C SER A 151 -8.89 4.13 5.86
N ALA A 152 -7.56 4.14 5.83
CA ALA A 152 -6.74 4.23 7.04
C ALA A 152 -6.98 5.54 7.81
N VAL A 153 -7.15 6.67 7.10
CA VAL A 153 -7.46 7.96 7.72
C VAL A 153 -8.82 7.93 8.40
N CYS A 154 -9.83 7.30 7.78
CA CYS A 154 -11.15 7.14 8.40
C CYS A 154 -11.07 6.38 9.73
N VAL A 155 -10.30 5.29 9.79
CA VAL A 155 -10.12 4.49 11.02
C VAL A 155 -9.36 5.28 12.10
N ILE A 156 -8.37 6.08 11.71
CA ILE A 156 -7.61 6.91 12.67
C ILE A 156 -8.48 8.05 13.23
N ALA A 157 -9.45 8.54 12.46
CA ALA A 157 -10.29 9.66 12.83
C ALA A 157 -11.50 9.28 13.70
N THR A 158 -11.79 7.98 13.85
CA THR A 158 -12.87 7.43 14.68
C THR A 158 -12.35 6.95 16.03
#